data_AF-Q5U4V4-F1
#
_entry.id   AF-Q5U4V4-F1
#
_cell.length_a   1.000
_cell.length_b   1.000
_cell.length_c   1.000
_cell.angle_alpha   90.00
_cell.angle_beta   90.00
_cell.angle_gamma   90.00
#
_symmetry.space_group_name_H-M   'P 1'
#
loop_
_entity.id
_entity.type
_entity.pdbx_description
1 polymer ?
#
loop_
_entity_poly.entity_id
_entity_poly.type
_entity_poly.pdbx_seq_one_letter_code
_entity_poly.pdbx_strand_id
1 'polypeptide(L)'
;MAGGSTPKVYQEVSQTRMAPGGIRETRRAARDSNSGMEQMSIGHHIRDRSHIVQRSHNRRTGDQEERQEFINLDENDAAGFDEEWTRQTSRYRGQRGVAYRRQGGTEDQLAIQGPEDNTARPSRRYDW
;
A
#
# COMPACT_ATOMS: atom_id res chain seq x y z
N MET A 1 28.04 19.89 10.33
CA MET A 1 27.76 18.53 9.86
C MET A 1 26.37 18.15 10.36
N ALA A 2 25.34 18.29 9.52
CA ALA A 2 23.96 17.99 9.93
C ALA A 2 23.78 16.47 9.98
N GLY A 3 23.71 15.92 11.19
CA GLY A 3 23.38 14.52 11.44
C GLY A 3 21.95 14.24 11.01
N GLY A 4 21.75 13.88 9.75
CA GLY A 4 20.49 13.39 9.22
C GLY A 4 20.25 11.96 9.70
N SER A 5 19.88 11.79 10.97
CA SER A 5 19.29 10.53 11.40
C SER A 5 17.94 10.38 10.71
N THR A 6 17.80 9.34 9.90
CA THR A 6 16.49 8.96 9.35
C THR A 6 15.52 8.77 10.52
N PRO A 7 14.33 9.39 10.48
CA PRO A 7 13.37 9.25 11.55
C PRO A 7 13.03 7.76 11.71
N LYS A 8 13.04 7.27 12.96
CA LYS A 8 12.56 5.93 13.28
C LYS A 8 11.05 5.96 13.14
N VAL A 9 10.54 5.46 12.01
CA VAL A 9 9.12 5.40 11.72
C VAL A 9 8.67 3.95 11.70
N TYR A 10 7.66 3.66 12.50
CA TYR A 10 6.81 2.49 12.36
C TYR A 10 5.53 2.91 11.64
N GLN A 11 5.26 2.29 10.51
CA GLN A 11 4.05 2.54 9.73
C GLN A 11 3.26 1.25 9.64
N GLU A 12 2.02 1.26 10.12
CA GLU A 12 1.06 0.17 9.92
C GLU A 12 -0.11 0.68 9.08
N VAL A 13 -0.49 -0.10 8.07
CA VAL A 13 -1.63 0.14 7.19
C VAL A 13 -2.51 -1.09 7.22
N SER A 14 -3.78 -0.92 7.53
CA SER A 14 -4.80 -1.96 7.37
C SER A 14 -5.91 -1.48 6.45
N GLN A 15 -6.36 -2.37 5.56
CA GLN A 15 -7.43 -2.12 4.60
C GLN A 15 -8.29 -3.37 4.52
N THR A 16 -9.60 -3.19 4.66
CA THR A 16 -10.57 -4.25 4.44
C THR A 16 -11.52 -3.81 3.34
N ARG A 17 -11.73 -4.69 2.36
CA ARG A 17 -12.64 -4.47 1.24
C ARG A 17 -13.66 -5.59 1.20
N MET A 18 -14.92 -5.23 1.03
CA MET A 18 -16.03 -6.19 0.96
C MET A 18 -16.79 -5.98 -0.34
N ALA A 19 -17.30 -7.06 -0.93
CA ALA A 19 -18.15 -7.02 -2.11
C ALA A 19 -19.35 -7.96 -1.95
N PRO A 20 -20.48 -7.63 -2.61
CA PRO A 20 -21.64 -8.53 -2.64
C PRO A 20 -21.25 -9.89 -3.21
N GLY A 21 -21.89 -10.96 -2.69
CA GLY A 21 -21.52 -12.35 -3.01
C GLY A 21 -20.60 -13.01 -1.98
N GLY A 22 -20.32 -12.34 -0.85
CA GLY A 22 -19.55 -12.91 0.26
C GLY A 22 -18.03 -12.79 0.10
N ILE A 23 -17.57 -11.82 -0.69
CA ILE A 23 -16.14 -11.57 -0.89
C ILE A 23 -15.64 -10.56 0.12
N ARG A 24 -14.52 -10.88 0.77
CA ARG A 24 -13.81 -9.97 1.67
C ARG A 24 -12.31 -10.09 1.45
N GLU A 25 -11.64 -8.98 1.21
CA GLU A 25 -10.18 -8.86 1.13
C GLU A 25 -9.70 -8.08 2.35
N THR A 26 -8.74 -8.61 3.09
CA THR A 26 -8.09 -7.92 4.22
C THR A 26 -6.61 -7.79 3.93
N ARG A 27 -6.11 -6.58 3.75
CA ARG A 27 -4.70 -6.29 3.56
C ARG A 27 -4.16 -5.56 4.78
N ARG A 28 -3.09 -6.06 5.36
CA ARG A 28 -2.31 -5.42 6.42
C ARG A 28 -0.86 -5.31 5.96
N ALA A 29 -0.21 -4.20 6.25
CA ALA A 29 1.20 -4.00 5.98
C ALA A 29 1.82 -3.18 7.10
N ALA A 30 2.90 -3.66 7.67
CA ALA A 30 3.69 -2.98 8.69
C ALA A 30 5.12 -2.79 8.17
N ARG A 31 5.66 -1.59 8.35
CA ARG A 31 7.01 -1.23 7.94
C ARG A 31 7.72 -0.58 9.12
N ASP A 32 8.80 -1.20 9.55
CA ASP A 32 9.62 -0.70 10.64
C ASP A 32 10.98 -0.21 10.11
N SER A 33 11.20 1.11 10.18
CA SER A 33 12.44 1.73 9.71
C SER A 33 13.61 1.51 10.68
N ASN A 34 13.36 1.03 11.90
CA ASN A 34 14.40 0.80 12.90
C ASN A 34 15.14 -0.54 12.69
N SER A 35 14.38 -1.61 12.50
CA SER A 35 14.87 -2.97 12.22
C SER A 35 15.10 -3.21 10.73
N GLY A 36 14.42 -2.45 9.85
CA GLY A 36 14.40 -2.71 8.41
C GLY A 36 13.45 -3.84 8.02
N MET A 37 12.53 -4.21 8.92
CA MET A 37 11.56 -5.27 8.70
C MET A 37 10.28 -4.73 8.05
N GLU A 38 9.84 -5.39 6.99
CA GLU A 38 8.63 -5.08 6.24
C GLU A 38 7.74 -6.32 6.26
N GLN A 39 6.55 -6.22 6.85
CA GLN A 39 5.58 -7.31 6.92
C GLN A 39 4.34 -6.93 6.12
N MET A 40 3.77 -7.88 5.40
CA MET A 40 2.46 -7.76 4.76
C MET A 40 1.65 -9.03 4.99
N SER A 41 0.34 -8.88 5.12
CA SER A 41 -0.61 -9.98 5.22
C SER A 41 -1.81 -9.66 4.35
N ILE A 42 -2.15 -10.55 3.44
CA ILE A 42 -3.30 -10.42 2.54
C ILE A 42 -4.19 -11.64 2.76
N GLY A 43 -5.36 -11.43 3.34
CA GLY A 43 -6.41 -12.42 3.49
C GLY A 43 -7.48 -12.26 2.42
N HIS A 44 -7.64 -13.28 1.58
CA HIS A 44 -8.71 -13.43 0.62
C HIS A 44 -9.79 -14.32 1.23
N HIS A 45 -11.04 -13.87 1.25
CA HIS A 45 -12.16 -14.61 1.82
C HIS A 45 -13.31 -14.70 0.82
N ILE A 46 -13.76 -15.92 0.52
CA ILE A 46 -14.95 -16.21 -0.29
C ILE A 46 -15.92 -17.03 0.55
N ARG A 47 -16.98 -16.38 1.05
CA ARG A 47 -17.96 -16.95 1.99
C ARG A 47 -17.27 -17.50 3.25
N ASP A 48 -17.14 -18.82 3.37
CA ASP A 48 -16.47 -19.50 4.50
C ASP A 48 -15.00 -19.86 4.20
N ARG A 49 -14.64 -19.93 2.91
CA ARG A 49 -13.31 -20.30 2.42
C ARG A 49 -12.36 -19.11 2.51
N SER A 50 -11.16 -19.31 3.05
CA SER A 50 -10.17 -18.24 3.15
C SER A 50 -8.75 -18.66 2.76
N HIS A 51 -8.03 -17.78 2.09
CA HIS A 51 -6.61 -17.92 1.77
C HIS A 51 -5.85 -16.70 2.30
N ILE A 52 -4.93 -16.91 3.22
CA ILE A 52 -4.14 -15.86 3.85
C ILE A 52 -2.69 -16.02 3.42
N VAL A 53 -2.14 -14.97 2.82
CA VAL A 53 -0.73 -14.88 2.42
C VAL A 53 -0.04 -13.86 3.30
N GLN A 54 0.91 -14.30 4.09
CA GLN A 54 1.79 -13.44 4.88
C GLN A 54 3.17 -13.41 4.25
N ARG A 55 3.75 -12.22 4.09
CA ARG A 55 5.14 -12.04 3.65
C ARG A 55 5.87 -11.15 4.64
N SER A 56 7.05 -11.58 5.04
CA SER A 56 8.00 -10.80 5.82
C SER A 56 9.25 -10.61 4.98
N HIS A 57 9.76 -9.39 4.92
CA HIS A 57 10.97 -9.03 4.22
C HIS A 57 11.88 -8.25 5.17
N ASN A 58 13.06 -8.81 5.42
CA ASN A 58 14.10 -8.14 6.18
C ASN A 58 15.03 -7.43 5.20
N ARG A 59 14.85 -6.12 5.06
CA ARG A 59 15.60 -5.28 4.13
C ARG A 59 17.09 -5.17 4.48
N ARG A 60 17.48 -5.56 5.71
CA ARG A 60 18.86 -5.50 6.19
C ARG A 60 19.65 -6.76 5.84
N THR A 61 19.04 -7.93 5.97
CA THR A 61 19.67 -9.22 5.64
C THR A 61 19.34 -9.69 4.22
N GLY A 62 18.28 -9.14 3.61
CA GLY A 62 17.72 -9.60 2.34
C GLY A 62 16.81 -10.83 2.48
N ASP A 63 16.54 -11.26 3.71
CA ASP A 63 15.74 -12.45 3.99
C ASP A 63 14.26 -12.20 3.69
N GLN A 64 13.62 -13.16 3.01
CA GLN A 64 12.23 -13.09 2.60
C GLN A 64 11.54 -14.38 3.02
N GLU A 65 10.52 -14.24 3.87
CA GLU A 65 9.68 -15.35 4.29
C GLU A 65 8.27 -15.15 3.74
N GLU A 66 7.72 -16.20 3.11
CA GLU A 66 6.31 -16.25 2.72
C GLU A 66 5.64 -17.42 3.43
N ARG A 67 4.47 -17.15 4.02
CA ARG A 67 3.59 -18.15 4.62
C ARG A 67 2.22 -18.06 3.97
N GLN A 68 1.71 -19.20 3.51
CA GLN A 68 0.37 -19.33 2.96
C GLN A 68 -0.45 -20.22 3.88
N GLU A 69 -1.64 -19.76 4.24
CA GLU A 69 -2.58 -20.47 5.11
C GLU A 69 -3.93 -20.57 4.41
N PHE A 70 -4.48 -21.77 4.37
CA PHE A 70 -5.79 -22.06 3.80
C PHE A 70 -6.72 -22.48 4.94
N ILE A 71 -7.84 -21.77 5.09
CA ILE A 71 -8.83 -22.02 6.15
C ILE A 71 -10.12 -22.46 5.47
N ASN A 72 -10.64 -23.63 5.85
CA ASN A 72 -11.85 -24.23 5.30
C ASN A 72 -11.84 -24.40 3.76
N LEU A 73 -10.66 -24.61 3.16
CA LEU A 73 -10.55 -25.07 1.77
C LEU A 73 -10.17 -26.55 1.74
N ASP A 74 -10.84 -27.30 0.87
CA ASP A 74 -10.42 -28.62 0.47
C ASP A 74 -9.28 -28.53 -0.58
N GLU A 75 -8.48 -29.59 -0.72
CA GLU A 75 -7.36 -29.64 -1.67
C GLU A 75 -7.84 -29.42 -3.12
N ASN A 76 -9.06 -29.84 -3.43
CA ASN A 76 -9.72 -29.60 -4.72
C ASN A 76 -10.08 -28.11 -4.93
N ASP A 77 -10.56 -27.44 -3.89
CA ASP A 77 -10.94 -26.02 -3.92
C ASP A 77 -9.72 -25.09 -3.90
N ALA A 78 -8.64 -25.48 -3.23
CA ALA A 78 -7.41 -24.69 -3.12
C ALA A 78 -6.79 -24.37 -4.48
N ALA A 79 -6.82 -25.32 -5.42
CA ALA A 79 -6.30 -25.13 -6.77
C ALA A 79 -7.14 -24.13 -7.60
N GLY A 80 -8.46 -24.06 -7.37
CA GLY A 80 -9.39 -23.19 -8.09
C GLY A 80 -9.66 -21.84 -7.42
N PHE A 81 -9.26 -21.68 -6.16
CA PHE A 81 -9.58 -20.51 -5.36
C PHE A 81 -9.02 -19.21 -5.94
N ASP A 82 -7.76 -19.20 -6.39
CA ASP A 82 -7.13 -17.99 -6.92
C ASP A 82 -7.81 -17.49 -8.22
N GLU A 83 -8.24 -18.42 -9.08
CA GLU A 83 -8.97 -18.09 -10.30
C GLU A 83 -10.35 -17.50 -9.95
N GLU A 84 -11.10 -18.14 -9.06
CA GLU A 84 -12.41 -17.65 -8.62
C GLU A 84 -12.29 -16.29 -7.93
N TRP A 85 -11.29 -16.15 -7.06
CA TRP A 85 -10.95 -14.90 -6.39
C TRP A 85 -10.64 -13.80 -7.40
N THR A 86 -9.76 -14.06 -8.36
CA THR A 86 -9.37 -13.09 -9.39
C THR A 86 -10.57 -12.71 -10.24
N ARG A 87 -11.39 -13.68 -10.64
CA ARG A 87 -12.61 -13.43 -11.43
C ARG A 87 -13.61 -12.56 -10.69
N GLN A 88 -13.83 -12.82 -9.41
CA GLN A 88 -14.79 -12.09 -8.61
C GLN A 88 -14.26 -10.69 -8.25
N THR A 89 -13.00 -10.58 -7.84
CA THR A 89 -12.38 -9.28 -7.51
C THR A 89 -12.13 -8.40 -8.72
N SER A 90 -11.81 -8.96 -9.89
CA SER A 90 -11.60 -8.20 -11.13
C SER A 90 -12.82 -7.34 -11.49
N ARG A 91 -14.04 -7.88 -11.29
CA ARG A 91 -15.30 -7.14 -11.50
C ARG A 91 -15.45 -5.90 -10.62
N TYR A 92 -14.77 -5.86 -9.49
CA TYR A 92 -14.84 -4.75 -8.53
C TYR A 92 -13.53 -3.92 -8.46
N ARG A 93 -12.38 -4.47 -8.90
CA ARG A 93 -11.09 -3.76 -8.98
C ARG A 93 -11.10 -2.62 -9.99
N GLY A 94 -12.05 -2.61 -10.94
CA GLY A 94 -12.26 -1.53 -11.91
C GLY A 94 -12.57 -0.15 -11.32
N GLN A 95 -12.91 -0.02 -10.03
CA GLN A 95 -13.20 1.29 -9.41
C GLN A 95 -11.99 2.02 -8.81
N ARG A 96 -10.77 1.46 -8.88
CA ARG A 96 -9.54 2.23 -8.64
C ARG A 96 -8.50 1.98 -9.72
N GLY A 97 -8.89 2.23 -10.96
CA GLY A 97 -7.99 2.94 -11.87
C GLY A 97 -7.87 4.39 -11.39
N VAL A 98 -7.20 4.62 -10.25
CA VAL A 98 -6.64 5.96 -10.04
C VAL A 98 -5.60 6.06 -11.13
N ALA A 99 -5.94 6.80 -12.17
CA ALA A 99 -5.03 7.11 -13.25
C ALA A 99 -3.81 7.79 -12.64
N TYR A 100 -2.77 7.00 -12.33
CA TYR A 100 -1.41 7.50 -12.44
C TYR A 100 -1.16 7.66 -13.93
N ARG A 101 -1.74 8.74 -14.48
CA ARG A 101 -1.34 9.37 -15.74
C ARG A 101 0.12 9.74 -15.56
N ARG A 102 1.01 8.81 -15.89
CA ARG A 102 2.43 9.09 -16.03
C ARG A 102 2.61 9.79 -17.39
N GLN A 103 2.58 11.12 -17.31
CA GLN A 103 3.33 12.10 -18.12
C GLN A 103 2.88 12.34 -19.58
N GLY A 104 2.42 13.57 -19.79
CA GLY A 104 2.24 14.27 -21.07
C GLY A 104 1.65 15.64 -20.76
N GLY A 105 2.49 16.69 -20.80
CA GLY A 105 2.31 17.93 -20.06
C GLY A 105 1.08 18.78 -20.39
N THR A 106 0.53 19.40 -19.36
CA THR A 106 0.06 20.80 -19.29
C THR A 106 -0.47 21.02 -17.87
N GLU A 107 -0.30 22.25 -17.40
CA GLU A 107 -0.45 22.73 -16.03
C GLU A 107 -1.77 22.34 -15.35
N ASP A 108 -1.70 21.84 -14.11
CA ASP A 108 -2.71 22.17 -13.08
C ASP A 108 -2.10 21.92 -11.68
N GLN A 109 -1.82 23.02 -10.98
CA GLN A 109 -1.26 23.04 -9.63
C GLN A 109 -2.31 22.60 -8.59
N LEU A 110 -2.14 21.42 -7.99
CA LEU A 110 -2.77 21.07 -6.72
C LEU A 110 -1.71 21.11 -5.61
N ALA A 111 -1.39 22.32 -5.14
CA ALA A 111 -0.58 22.51 -3.94
C ALA A 111 -1.51 22.67 -2.72
N ILE A 112 -1.46 21.72 -1.79
CA ILE A 112 -1.83 21.98 -0.40
C ILE A 112 -0.69 22.85 0.15
N GLN A 113 -0.94 24.17 0.25
CA GLN A 113 -0.02 25.12 0.88
C GLN A 113 0.12 24.79 2.36
N GLY A 114 1.30 24.30 2.76
CA GLY A 114 1.83 24.56 4.09
C GLY A 114 2.55 25.93 4.07
N PRO A 115 2.52 26.71 5.17
CA PRO A 115 3.01 28.09 5.15
C PRO A 115 4.54 28.10 4.94
N GLU A 116 4.96 28.62 3.78
CA GLU A 116 6.35 28.72 3.40
C GLU A 116 6.96 29.95 4.07
N ASP A 117 7.82 29.72 5.06
CA ASP A 117 8.80 30.70 5.52
C ASP A 117 9.80 30.92 4.39
N ASN A 118 9.71 32.07 3.71
CA ASN A 118 10.64 32.46 2.67
C ASN A 118 11.28 33.81 3.00
N THR A 119 12.25 33.77 3.92
CA THR A 119 13.26 34.83 4.06
C THR A 119 14.17 34.83 2.84
N ALA A 120 13.96 35.75 1.90
CA ALA A 120 15.04 36.35 1.11
C ALA A 120 14.53 37.56 0.32
N ARG A 121 14.68 38.76 0.90
CA ARG A 121 14.79 39.99 0.11
C ARG A 121 16.13 39.97 -0.64
N PRO A 122 16.18 40.53 -1.85
CA PRO A 122 16.83 41.84 -1.92
C PRO A 122 16.08 42.88 -2.77
N SER A 123 15.93 44.04 -2.15
CA SER A 123 16.11 45.40 -2.67
C SER A 123 15.94 45.63 -4.18
N ARG A 124 14.79 46.21 -4.56
CA ARG A 124 14.72 47.17 -5.68
C ARG A 124 14.12 48.48 -5.19
N ARG A 125 14.96 49.50 -5.25
CA ARG A 125 14.62 50.92 -5.12
C ARG A 125 13.59 51.30 -6.18
N TYR A 126 12.57 52.04 -5.78
CA TYR A 126 11.93 53.03 -6.63
C TYR A 126 11.87 54.35 -5.87
N ASP A 127 12.48 55.35 -6.46
CA ASP A 127 12.31 56.77 -6.19
C ASP A 127 10.86 57.19 -6.52
N TRP A 128 10.21 57.87 -5.57
CA TRP A 128 9.31 59.00 -5.77
C TRP A 128 9.16 59.77 -4.46
#